data_AF-A0A2N1DR85-F1
#
_entry.id   AF-A0A2N1DR85-F1
#
_cell.length_a   1.000
_cell.length_b   1.000
_cell.length_c   1.000
_cell.angle_alpha   90.00
_cell.angle_beta   90.00
_cell.angle_gamma   90.00
#
_symmetry.space_group_name_H-M   'P 1'
#
loop_
_entity.id
_entity.type
_entity.pdbx_description
1 polymer ?
#
loop_
_entity_poly.entity_id
_entity_poly.type
_entity_poly.pdbx_seq_one_letter_code
_entity_poly.pdbx_strand_id
1 'polypeptide(L)'
;MMNFNTLFLQFKKFKPVDKIVDFSRGFLIILLFLSVGKLISSYLPFSFPGSILGLLLLFSALNLRLIKVEWIMISGSLLLKYMALLFVPVGVGLTNHFALIFDHWFVITFSFFFTTLLILLSVGHLYQFLNKKEDL
;
A
#
# COMPACT_ATOMS: atom_id res chain seq x y z
N MET A 1 0.17 -28.67 21.14
CA MET A 1 0.13 -28.52 19.67
C MET A 1 -1.20 -27.89 19.30
N MET A 2 -1.19 -26.68 18.75
CA MET A 2 -2.41 -25.88 18.48
C MET A 2 -2.97 -26.26 17.09
N ASN A 3 -4.24 -26.66 17.02
CA ASN A 3 -4.85 -27.31 15.87
C ASN A 3 -5.29 -26.29 14.79
N PHE A 4 -5.11 -26.61 13.50
CA PHE A 4 -5.46 -25.75 12.36
C PHE A 4 -6.93 -25.25 12.40
N ASN A 5 -7.85 -26.08 12.91
CA ASN A 5 -9.25 -25.70 13.13
C ASN A 5 -9.45 -24.65 14.23
N THR A 6 -8.56 -24.58 15.24
CA THR A 6 -8.62 -23.53 16.27
C THR A 6 -8.15 -22.17 15.76
N LEU A 7 -7.32 -22.14 14.72
CA LEU A 7 -6.85 -20.93 14.04
C LEU A 7 -7.95 -20.32 13.15
N PHE A 8 -8.73 -21.17 12.47
CA PHE A 8 -9.89 -20.76 11.66
C PHE A 8 -11.05 -20.17 12.51
N LEU A 9 -11.22 -20.66 13.75
CA LEU A 9 -12.27 -20.17 14.65
C LEU A 9 -11.98 -18.77 15.24
N GLN A 10 -10.72 -18.32 15.27
CA GLN A 10 -10.41 -16.93 15.61
C GLN A 10 -10.87 -15.95 14.52
N PHE A 11 -10.76 -16.32 13.24
CA PHE A 11 -11.20 -15.49 12.12
C PHE A 11 -12.72 -15.33 12.03
N LYS A 12 -13.50 -16.26 12.60
CA LYS A 12 -14.97 -16.22 12.52
C LYS A 12 -15.63 -15.33 13.59
N LYS A 13 -14.83 -14.70 14.47
CA LYS A 13 -15.32 -13.79 15.53
C LYS A 13 -15.61 -12.35 15.05
N PHE A 14 -15.80 -12.16 13.74
CA PHE A 14 -16.23 -10.89 13.17
C PHE A 14 -17.73 -10.67 13.46
N LYS A 15 -18.00 -9.85 14.48
CA LYS A 15 -19.34 -9.34 14.75
C LYS A 15 -19.85 -8.57 13.52
N PRO A 16 -21.04 -8.90 12.99
CA PRO A 16 -21.68 -8.12 11.93
C PRO A 16 -22.50 -7.01 12.58
N VAL A 17 -21.91 -5.87 12.93
CA VAL A 17 -22.68 -4.76 13.52
C VAL A 17 -22.16 -3.42 12.97
N ASP A 18 -22.99 -2.85 12.09
CA ASP A 18 -22.97 -1.52 11.45
C ASP A 18 -22.02 -1.28 10.25
N LYS A 19 -22.16 -2.09 9.19
CA LYS A 19 -21.38 -2.03 7.92
C LYS A 19 -21.14 -0.61 7.36
N ILE A 20 -22.11 0.30 7.47
CA ILE A 20 -22.00 1.68 6.94
C ILE A 20 -21.16 2.57 7.88
N VAL A 21 -21.33 2.40 9.19
CA VAL A 21 -20.61 3.19 10.19
C VAL A 21 -19.14 2.76 10.24
N ASP A 22 -18.88 1.47 10.14
CA ASP A 22 -17.52 0.95 10.04
C ASP A 22 -16.85 1.38 8.73
N PHE A 23 -17.60 1.44 7.62
CA PHE A 23 -17.08 1.96 6.36
C PHE A 23 -16.64 3.44 6.47
N SER A 24 -17.49 4.31 7.04
CA SER A 24 -17.16 5.73 7.17
C SER A 24 -15.99 5.95 8.13
N ARG A 25 -15.95 5.22 9.26
CA ARG A 25 -14.84 5.25 10.21
C ARG A 25 -13.54 4.78 9.57
N GLY A 26 -13.54 3.62 8.90
CA GLY A 26 -12.35 3.09 8.23
C GLY A 26 -11.82 4.01 7.15
N PHE A 27 -12.71 4.64 6.38
CA PHE A 27 -12.33 5.59 5.34
C PHE A 27 -11.70 6.85 5.93
N LEU A 28 -12.29 7.42 6.98
CA LEU A 28 -11.73 8.57 7.70
C LEU A 28 -10.36 8.24 8.32
N ILE A 29 -10.19 7.06 8.90
CA ILE A 29 -8.90 6.61 9.45
C ILE A 29 -7.85 6.58 8.33
N ILE A 30 -8.12 5.93 7.20
CA ILE A 30 -7.17 5.87 6.08
C ILE A 30 -6.79 7.28 5.61
N LEU A 31 -7.77 8.18 5.43
CA LEU A 31 -7.53 9.56 5.00
C LEU A 31 -6.75 10.39 6.03
N LEU A 32 -7.02 10.20 7.32
CA LEU A 32 -6.32 10.89 8.40
C LEU A 32 -4.85 10.50 8.39
N PHE A 33 -4.53 9.20 8.36
CA PHE A 33 -3.16 8.73 8.32
C PHE A 33 -2.42 9.14 7.04
N LEU A 34 -3.11 9.14 5.89
CA LEU A 34 -2.56 9.68 4.65
C LEU A 34 -2.23 11.18 4.79
N SER A 35 -3.12 11.97 5.39
CA SER A 35 -2.92 13.41 5.60
C SER A 35 -1.76 13.68 6.55
N VAL A 36 -1.67 12.93 7.66
CA VAL A 36 -0.55 13.02 8.60
C VAL A 36 0.77 12.60 7.94
N GLY A 37 0.78 11.53 7.14
CA GLY A 37 1.95 11.10 6.38
C GLY A 37 2.41 12.15 5.37
N LYS A 38 1.46 12.84 4.71
CA LYS A 38 1.76 13.96 3.80
C LYS A 38 2.28 15.19 4.53
N LEU A 39 1.74 15.51 5.71
CA LEU A 39 2.25 16.59 6.56
C LEU A 39 3.69 16.29 6.99
N ILE A 40 3.95 15.09 7.51
CA ILE A 40 5.30 14.68 7.91
C ILE A 40 6.26 14.72 6.72
N SER A 41 5.85 14.16 5.57
CA SER A 41 6.62 14.24 4.32
C SER A 41 7.02 15.67 3.95
N SER A 42 6.15 16.66 4.18
CA SER A 42 6.45 18.06 3.86
C SER A 42 7.48 18.73 4.79
N TYR A 43 7.64 18.23 6.02
CA TYR A 43 8.65 18.72 6.96
C TYR A 43 9.99 17.99 6.83
N LEU A 44 10.01 16.83 6.15
CA LEU A 44 11.22 16.05 5.95
C LEU A 44 12.10 16.70 4.86
N PRO A 45 13.43 16.72 5.04
CA PRO A 45 14.36 17.29 4.06
C PRO A 45 14.55 16.41 2.80
N PHE A 46 13.89 15.24 2.73
CA PHE A 46 13.98 14.31 1.61
C PHE A 46 12.60 14.01 1.01
N SER A 47 12.54 13.85 -0.32
CA SER A 47 11.30 13.60 -1.07
C SER A 47 10.79 12.18 -0.87
N PHE A 48 10.13 11.94 0.26
CA PHE A 48 9.47 10.65 0.50
C PHE A 48 7.97 10.75 0.22
N PRO A 49 7.37 9.78 -0.52
CA PRO A 49 5.94 9.81 -0.78
C PRO A 49 5.14 9.76 0.52
N GLY A 50 4.32 10.79 0.76
CA GLY A 50 3.49 10.89 1.96
C GLY A 50 2.52 9.71 2.14
N SER A 51 2.11 9.06 1.04
CA SER A 51 1.29 7.84 1.07
C SER A 51 2.00 6.65 1.73
N ILE A 52 3.30 6.48 1.49
CA ILE A 52 4.09 5.41 2.11
C ILE A 52 4.26 5.69 3.60
N LEU A 53 4.52 6.93 4.00
CA LEU A 53 4.56 7.31 5.43
C LEU A 53 3.22 7.12 6.11
N GLY A 54 2.12 7.50 5.47
CA GLY A 54 0.78 7.28 5.99
C GLY A 54 0.48 5.79 6.19
N LEU A 55 0.90 4.93 5.26
CA LEU A 55 0.78 3.48 5.37
C LEU A 55 1.61 2.93 6.55
N LEU A 56 2.86 3.38 6.71
CA LEU A 56 3.73 2.96 7.81
C LEU A 56 3.15 3.38 9.17
N LEU A 57 2.67 4.61 9.29
CA LEU A 57 2.04 5.12 10.51
C LEU A 57 0.77 4.34 10.85
N LEU A 58 -0.07 4.08 9.84
CA LEU A 58 -1.26 3.26 10.01
C LEU A 58 -0.85 1.87 10.49
N PHE A 59 0.08 1.21 9.81
CA PHE A 59 0.61 -0.09 10.19
C PHE A 59 1.14 -0.13 11.63
N SER A 60 1.90 0.88 12.06
CA SER A 60 2.35 1.02 13.45
C SER A 60 1.18 1.14 14.43
N ALA A 61 0.15 1.93 14.11
CA ALA A 61 -1.05 2.07 14.95
C ALA A 61 -1.86 0.77 15.06
N LEU A 62 -1.91 -0.03 13.99
CA LEU A 62 -2.50 -1.38 14.02
C LEU A 62 -1.68 -2.33 14.91
N ASN A 63 -0.35 -2.29 14.79
CA ASN A 63 0.56 -3.13 15.59
C ASN A 63 0.43 -2.81 17.09
N LEU A 64 0.35 -1.53 17.44
CA LEU A 64 0.11 -1.04 18.80
C LEU A 64 -1.31 -1.30 19.31
N ARG A 65 -2.19 -1.91 18.49
CA ARG A 65 -3.61 -2.18 18.78
C ARG A 65 -4.43 -0.94 19.14
N LEU A 66 -3.96 0.26 18.76
CA LEU A 66 -4.72 1.51 18.88
C LEU A 66 -5.94 1.49 17.97
N ILE A 67 -5.81 0.82 16.81
CA ILE A 67 -6.85 0.69 15.80
C ILE A 67 -7.05 -0.79 15.51
N LYS A 68 -8.31 -1.22 15.53
CA LYS A 68 -8.69 -2.59 15.18
C LYS A 68 -8.69 -2.75 13.66
N VAL A 69 -8.11 -3.85 13.18
CA VAL A 69 -8.04 -4.19 11.76
C VAL A 69 -9.45 -4.24 11.16
N GLU A 70 -10.42 -4.75 11.91
CA GLU A 70 -11.82 -4.85 11.48
C GLU A 70 -12.43 -3.53 11.00
N TRP A 71 -12.05 -2.40 11.60
CA TRP A 71 -12.60 -1.08 11.26
C TRP A 71 -12.18 -0.59 9.88
N ILE A 72 -11.03 -1.05 9.40
CA ILE A 72 -10.38 -0.53 8.20
C ILE A 72 -10.47 -1.52 7.04
N MET A 73 -10.69 -2.80 7.34
CA MET A 73 -10.83 -3.88 6.37
C MET A 73 -11.93 -3.62 5.34
N ILE A 74 -13.10 -3.15 5.77
CA ILE A 74 -14.25 -2.90 4.87
C ILE A 74 -13.92 -1.77 3.89
N SER A 75 -13.43 -0.63 4.39
CA SER A 75 -13.11 0.53 3.56
C SER A 75 -11.91 0.25 2.66
N GLY A 76 -10.82 -0.31 3.22
CA GLY A 76 -9.62 -0.64 2.46
C GLY A 76 -9.88 -1.65 1.34
N SER A 77 -10.65 -2.70 1.62
CA SER A 77 -11.02 -3.68 0.59
C SER A 77 -11.88 -3.08 -0.53
N LEU A 78 -12.77 -2.15 -0.21
CA LEU A 78 -13.56 -1.42 -1.21
C LEU A 78 -12.67 -0.53 -2.08
N LEU A 79 -11.76 0.24 -1.48
CA LEU A 79 -10.81 1.09 -2.21
C LEU A 79 -9.92 0.27 -3.14
N LEU A 80 -9.42 -0.88 -2.66
CA LEU A 80 -8.64 -1.81 -3.46
C LEU A 80 -9.46 -2.44 -4.59
N LYS A 81 -10.71 -2.84 -4.31
CA LYS A 81 -11.63 -3.40 -5.32
C LYS A 81 -11.89 -2.43 -6.47
N TYR A 82 -12.01 -1.14 -6.18
CA TYR A 82 -12.26 -0.09 -7.17
C TYR A 82 -11.00 0.71 -7.54
N MET A 83 -9.80 0.17 -7.25
CA MET A 83 -8.51 0.84 -7.54
C MET A 83 -8.37 1.22 -9.02
N ALA A 84 -8.79 0.35 -9.94
CA ALA A 84 -8.78 0.66 -11.37
C ALA A 84 -9.64 1.89 -11.72
N LEU A 85 -10.79 2.06 -11.07
CA LEU A 85 -11.67 3.23 -11.27
C LEU A 85 -11.01 4.50 -10.72
N LEU A 86 -10.33 4.42 -9.58
CA LEU A 86 -9.59 5.55 -9.01
C LEU A 86 -8.38 6.00 -9.87
N PHE A 87 -7.87 5.13 -10.74
CA PHE A 87 -6.82 5.51 -11.70
C PHE A 87 -7.35 6.23 -12.94
N VAL A 88 -8.63 6.13 -13.27
CA VAL A 88 -9.19 6.81 -14.45
C VAL A 88 -8.98 8.33 -14.37
N PRO A 89 -9.30 9.04 -13.25
CA PRO A 89 -9.01 10.47 -13.08
C PRO A 89 -7.53 10.81 -13.24
N VAL A 90 -6.64 9.97 -12.72
CA VAL A 90 -5.19 10.16 -12.81
C VAL A 90 -4.73 10.02 -14.27
N GLY A 91 -5.28 9.04 -15.00
CA GLY A 91 -5.01 8.81 -16.41
C GLY A 91 -5.50 9.95 -17.32
N VAL A 92 -6.71 10.47 -17.10
CA VAL A 92 -7.19 11.64 -17.86
C VAL A 92 -6.41 12.91 -17.51
N GLY A 93 -5.85 13.04 -16.31
CA GLY A 93 -4.92 14.13 -16.01
C GLY A 93 -3.62 14.07 -16.83
N LEU A 94 -3.19 12.86 -17.19
CA LEU A 94 -2.01 12.63 -18.01
C LEU A 94 -2.21 13.03 -19.49
N THR A 95 -3.45 13.03 -20.01
CA THR A 95 -3.74 13.38 -21.41
C THR A 95 -3.30 14.79 -21.78
N ASN A 96 -3.30 15.71 -20.81
CA ASN A 96 -2.77 17.07 -20.98
C ASN A 96 -1.27 17.10 -21.34
N HIS A 97 -0.52 16.03 -21.05
CA HIS A 97 0.91 15.91 -21.30
C HIS A 97 1.24 14.77 -22.28
N PHE A 98 0.25 14.24 -23.01
CA PHE A 98 0.44 13.09 -23.90
C PHE A 98 1.48 13.35 -24.99
N ALA A 99 1.56 14.56 -25.56
CA ALA A 99 2.55 14.89 -26.58
C ALA A 99 3.99 14.73 -26.05
N LEU A 100 4.26 15.22 -24.84
CA LEU A 100 5.58 15.10 -24.20
C LEU A 100 5.93 13.64 -23.86
N ILE A 101 4.94 12.84 -23.49
CA ILE A 101 5.11 11.39 -23.27
C ILE A 101 5.42 10.69 -24.59
N PHE A 102 4.75 11.06 -25.69
CA PHE A 102 4.99 10.51 -27.02
C PHE A 102 6.39 10.86 -27.54
N ASP A 103 6.90 12.07 -27.30
CA ASP A 103 8.26 12.43 -27.72
C ASP A 103 9.35 11.61 -26.99
N HIS A 104 9.08 11.16 -25.77
CA HIS A 104 10.03 10.41 -24.93
C HIS A 104 9.65 8.95 -24.70
N TRP A 105 8.71 8.40 -25.48
CA TRP A 105 8.13 7.07 -25.25
C TRP A 105 9.19 5.95 -25.20
N PHE A 106 10.23 6.06 -26.04
CA PHE A 106 11.32 5.10 -26.12
C PHE A 106 12.16 5.11 -24.83
N VAL A 107 12.51 6.30 -24.34
CA VAL A 107 13.27 6.46 -23.09
C VAL A 107 12.46 5.95 -21.90
N ILE A 108 11.18 6.33 -21.81
CA ILE A 108 10.29 5.91 -20.72
C ILE A 108 10.18 4.38 -20.65
N THR A 109 9.89 3.73 -21.79
CA THR A 109 9.73 2.27 -21.86
C THR A 109 11.04 1.55 -21.49
N PHE A 110 12.16 2.00 -22.06
CA PHE A 110 13.45 1.39 -21.81
C PHE A 110 13.90 1.57 -20.35
N SER A 111 13.76 2.77 -19.80
CA SER A 111 14.07 3.04 -18.39
C SER A 111 13.21 2.19 -17.45
N PHE A 112 11.92 2.01 -17.73
CA PHE A 112 11.03 1.21 -16.90
C PHE A 112 11.40 -0.27 -16.93
N PHE A 113 11.64 -0.82 -18.13
CA PHE A 113 12.03 -2.21 -18.29
C PHE A 113 13.38 -2.50 -17.64
N PHE A 114 14.38 -1.65 -17.91
CA PHE A 114 15.72 -1.80 -17.38
C PHE A 114 15.75 -1.65 -15.85
N THR A 115 15.04 -0.67 -15.29
CA THR A 115 14.94 -0.48 -13.83
C THR A 115 14.27 -1.67 -13.16
N THR A 116 13.19 -2.20 -13.75
CA THR A 116 12.50 -3.38 -13.21
C THR A 116 13.42 -4.60 -13.19
N LEU A 117 14.15 -4.84 -14.29
CA LEU A 117 15.07 -5.96 -14.41
C LEU A 117 16.24 -5.83 -13.43
N LEU A 118 16.81 -4.63 -13.30
CA LEU A 118 17.93 -4.35 -12.39
C LEU A 118 17.51 -4.51 -10.91
N ILE A 119 16.35 -3.98 -10.52
CA ILE A 119 15.81 -4.14 -9.17
C ILE A 119 15.55 -5.62 -8.87
N LEU A 120 14.93 -6.35 -9.81
CA LEU A 120 14.61 -7.77 -9.63
C LEU A 120 15.89 -8.61 -9.44
N LEU A 121 16.91 -8.41 -10.27
CA LEU A 121 18.20 -9.10 -10.14
C LEU A 121 18.90 -8.73 -8.83
N SER A 122 18.89 -7.45 -8.46
CA SER A 122 19.55 -6.97 -7.24
C SER A 122 18.91 -7.51 -5.98
N VAL A 123 17.58 -7.40 -5.86
CA VAL A 123 16.82 -7.93 -4.72
C VAL A 123 16.89 -9.46 -4.69
N GLY A 124 16.79 -10.12 -5.84
CA GLY A 124 16.91 -11.57 -5.96
C GLY A 124 18.29 -12.08 -5.53
N HIS A 125 19.38 -11.43 -5.96
CA HIS A 125 20.73 -11.79 -5.55
C HIS A 125 20.97 -11.52 -4.06
N LEU A 126 20.48 -10.38 -3.54
CA LEU A 126 20.56 -10.06 -2.12
C LEU A 126 19.83 -11.10 -1.26
N TYR A 127 18.63 -11.51 -1.69
CA TYR A 127 17.86 -12.54 -1.01
C TYR A 127 18.58 -13.89 -1.02
N GLN A 128 19.13 -14.31 -2.18
CA GLN A 128 19.90 -15.55 -2.27
C GLN A 128 21.17 -15.51 -1.43
N PHE A 129 21.85 -14.35 -1.33
CA PHE A 129 23.02 -14.18 -0.49
C PHE A 129 22.69 -14.28 1.00
N LEU A 130 21.58 -13.68 1.45
CA LEU A 130 21.09 -13.77 2.82
C LEU A 130 20.67 -15.22 3.16
N ASN A 131 19.92 -15.87 2.27
CA ASN A 131 19.44 -17.24 2.48
C ASN A 131 20.58 -18.26 2.51
N LYS A 132 21.66 -18.04 1.75
CA LYS A 132 22.85 -18.93 1.74
C LYS A 132 23.64 -18.90 3.06
N LYS A 133 23.40 -17.92 3.94
CA LYS A 133 24.01 -17.86 5.29
C LYS A 133 23.23 -18.61 6.36
N GLU A 134 22.00 -19.06 6.08
CA GLU A 134 21.19 -19.83 7.05
C GLU A 134 21.44 -21.35 6.96
N ASP A 135 22.19 -21.81 5.94
CA ASP A 135 22.51 -23.24 5.70
C ASP A 135 23.91 -23.67 6.21
N LEU A 136 24.62 -22.84 6.99
CA LEU A 136 25.94 -23.14 7.61
C LEU A 136 25.92 -23.04 9.13
#